data_AF-A0A257M382-F1
#
_entry.id   AF-A0A257M382-F1
#
_cell.length_a   1.000
_cell.length_b   1.000
_cell.length_c   1.000
_cell.angle_alpha   90.00
_cell.angle_beta   90.00
_cell.angle_gamma   90.00
#
_symmetry.space_group_name_H-M   'P 1'
#
loop_
_entity.id
_entity.type
_entity.pdbx_description
1 polymer ?
#
loop_
_entity_poly.entity_id
_entity_poly.type
_entity_poly.pdbx_seq_one_letter_code
_entity_poly.pdbx_strand_id
1 'polypeptide(L)'
;MSAKRLLILSLAGATLLASGFLLGRLWQKTPPVAAVHEELVGRQTDAALVHRLLEEDLDHRLFPFSAVVEATSGKRVIPLDESDVHRTVKSAIEAALDKSLIPLSADDSPVRQLRRINEASRFFEDALHASINATPGLRCEVPPNRRGESQRSGYPDLKITHLASGTVFYLDPKLVEQGSWTSTLRTFYFEPKDETLKINDDAIHLLCGIEHDGHDGEWKFIGWKLVDLSKLQVRLKAEFQASNADMYGDGKK
;
A
#
# COMPACT_ATOMS: atom_id res chain seq x y z
N MET A 1 -1.02 83.15 11.00
CA MET A 1 -2.34 83.83 10.99
C MET A 1 -3.38 82.77 10.68
N SER A 2 -4.51 82.58 11.35
CA SER A 2 -5.16 83.08 12.56
C SER A 2 -6.26 82.04 12.76
N ALA A 3 -6.26 81.26 13.85
CA ALA A 3 -7.07 81.54 15.04
C ALA A 3 -8.58 81.59 14.71
N LYS A 4 -9.39 80.64 15.22
CA LYS A 4 -10.31 80.75 16.39
C LYS A 4 -11.66 80.16 15.93
N ARG A 5 -12.59 79.65 16.73
CA ARG A 5 -12.86 79.38 18.16
C ARG A 5 -14.17 78.56 18.14
N LEU A 6 -14.31 77.46 18.88
CA LEU A 6 -14.77 77.37 20.27
C LEU A 6 -16.28 77.62 20.47
N LEU A 7 -17.01 76.58 20.87
CA LEU A 7 -18.11 76.63 21.86
C LEU A 7 -18.24 75.20 22.44
N ILE A 8 -17.75 74.89 23.65
CA ILE A 8 -18.19 75.23 25.02
C ILE A 8 -19.31 74.29 25.54
N LEU A 9 -18.85 73.43 26.48
CA LEU A 9 -19.47 73.04 27.77
C LEU A 9 -20.77 72.21 27.76
N SER A 10 -21.03 71.29 28.71
CA SER A 10 -20.44 71.05 30.03
C SER A 10 -21.03 69.80 30.72
N LEU A 11 -20.20 69.20 31.60
CA LEU A 11 -20.49 68.64 32.94
C LEU A 11 -21.52 67.48 33.05
N ALA A 12 -21.39 66.48 33.93
CA ALA A 12 -20.58 66.16 35.12
C ALA A 12 -20.77 64.64 35.37
N GLY A 13 -20.01 63.90 36.18
CA GLY A 13 -18.97 64.17 37.16
C GLY A 13 -18.11 62.90 37.32
N ALA A 14 -16.84 63.01 37.73
CA ALA A 14 -16.38 63.04 39.14
C ALA A 14 -16.41 61.63 39.78
N THR A 15 -15.36 61.07 40.37
CA THR A 15 -13.98 61.50 40.67
C THR A 15 -13.26 60.34 41.39
N LEU A 16 -11.93 60.18 41.15
CA LEU A 16 -10.81 59.80 42.05
C LEU A 16 -10.95 58.54 42.96
N LEU A 17 -9.95 57.73 43.29
CA LEU A 17 -8.47 57.77 43.33
C LEU A 17 -8.02 56.35 43.71
N ALA A 18 -6.84 55.89 43.26
CA ALA A 18 -5.74 55.44 44.13
C ALA A 18 -4.73 54.54 43.37
N SER A 19 -3.48 54.93 43.54
CA SER A 19 -2.22 54.35 43.12
C SER A 19 -1.92 52.93 43.63
N GLY A 20 -1.18 52.14 42.84
CA GLY A 20 -0.51 50.92 43.32
C GLY A 20 0.32 50.21 42.26
N PHE A 21 1.65 50.30 42.37
CA PHE A 21 2.66 49.47 41.70
C PHE A 21 2.33 47.97 41.84
N LEU A 22 2.45 47.15 40.79
CA LEU A 22 2.85 45.73 40.91
C LEU A 22 3.23 45.10 39.56
N LEU A 23 4.49 44.64 39.51
CA LEU A 23 5.00 43.70 38.52
C LEU A 23 4.14 42.42 38.53
N GLY A 24 3.72 41.96 37.36
CA GLY A 24 3.11 40.64 37.15
C GLY A 24 3.74 39.97 35.93
N ARG A 25 4.62 38.99 36.21
CA ARG A 25 5.44 38.22 35.26
C ARG A 25 4.62 37.59 34.12
N LEU A 26 5.11 37.70 32.88
CA LEU A 26 4.81 36.71 31.84
C LEU A 26 5.31 35.34 32.33
N TRP A 27 4.39 34.45 32.72
CA TRP A 27 4.68 33.02 32.79
C TRP A 27 4.73 32.47 31.36
N GLN A 28 5.91 32.49 30.75
CA GLN A 28 6.24 31.44 29.79
C GLN A 28 6.26 30.13 30.58
N LYS A 29 5.29 29.24 30.33
CA LYS A 29 5.36 27.87 30.84
C LYS A 29 6.57 27.21 30.18
N THR A 30 7.72 27.23 30.85
CA THR A 30 8.83 26.36 30.49
C THR A 30 8.28 24.93 30.52
N PRO A 31 8.40 24.15 29.44
CA PRO A 31 7.98 22.75 29.47
C PRO A 31 8.69 22.07 30.65
N PRO A 32 7.99 21.18 31.39
CA PRO A 32 8.61 20.49 32.51
C PRO A 32 9.88 19.77 32.02
N VAL A 33 10.96 19.88 32.79
CA VAL A 33 12.28 19.31 32.44
C VAL A 33 12.18 17.83 32.07
N ALA A 34 11.22 17.09 32.65
CA ALA A 34 10.91 15.71 32.30
C ALA A 34 10.44 15.55 30.83
N ALA A 35 9.57 16.43 30.33
CA ALA A 35 9.10 16.38 28.94
C ALA A 35 10.21 16.74 27.95
N VAL A 36 11.05 17.72 28.31
CA VAL A 36 12.24 18.09 27.52
C VAL A 36 13.24 16.93 27.49
N HIS A 37 13.43 16.25 28.62
CA HIS A 37 14.33 15.10 28.73
C HIS A 37 13.79 13.86 27.99
N GLU A 38 12.49 13.55 28.08
CA GLU A 38 11.86 12.49 27.27
C GLU A 38 11.97 12.77 25.77
N GLU A 39 11.74 14.01 25.34
CA GLU A 39 11.84 14.41 23.93
C GLU A 39 13.30 14.36 23.42
N LEU A 40 14.28 14.73 24.25
CA LEU A 40 15.72 14.64 23.93
C LEU A 40 16.24 13.20 23.92
N VAL A 41 15.82 12.38 24.87
CA VAL A 41 16.14 10.94 24.91
C VAL A 41 15.49 10.23 23.72
N GLY A 42 14.23 10.54 23.42
CA GLY A 42 13.52 10.03 22.23
C GLY A 42 14.19 10.42 20.91
N ARG A 43 14.66 11.67 20.78
CA ARG A 43 15.44 12.10 19.60
C ARG A 43 16.79 11.39 19.48
N GLN A 44 17.47 11.13 20.60
CA GLN A 44 18.70 10.34 20.61
C GLN A 44 18.43 8.87 20.23
N THR A 45 17.26 8.31 20.56
CA THR A 45 16.90 6.93 20.20
C THR A 45 16.49 6.79 18.74
N ASP A 46 15.81 7.78 18.16
CA ASP A 46 15.38 7.75 16.76
C ASP A 46 16.56 7.85 15.81
N ALA A 47 17.47 8.80 16.06
CA ALA A 47 18.68 8.93 15.25
C ALA A 47 19.51 7.63 15.29
N ALA A 48 19.69 7.04 16.47
CA ALA A 48 20.39 5.76 16.60
C ALA A 48 19.68 4.61 15.86
N LEU A 49 18.35 4.58 15.88
CA LEU A 49 17.59 3.60 15.11
C LEU A 49 17.75 3.82 13.60
N VAL A 50 17.62 5.05 13.11
CA VAL A 50 17.81 5.37 11.69
C VAL A 50 19.21 4.99 11.24
N HIS A 51 20.24 5.29 12.03
CA HIS A 51 21.61 4.88 11.71
C HIS A 51 21.73 3.36 11.56
N ARG A 52 21.20 2.57 12.52
CA ARG A 52 21.20 1.11 12.39
C ARG A 52 20.44 0.62 11.16
N LEU A 53 19.30 1.23 10.84
CA LEU A 53 18.52 0.84 9.65
C LEU A 53 19.28 1.13 8.35
N LEU A 54 20.03 2.22 8.29
CA LEU A 54 20.87 2.55 7.13
C LEU A 54 22.12 1.65 7.04
N GLU A 55 22.70 1.25 8.17
CA GLU A 55 23.84 0.32 8.24
C GLU A 55 23.50 -1.07 7.71
N GLU A 56 22.23 -1.48 7.75
CA GLU A 56 21.77 -2.77 7.24
C GLU A 56 21.69 -2.85 5.69
N ASP A 57 21.94 -1.74 4.98
CA ASP A 57 22.02 -1.69 3.51
C ASP A 57 20.80 -2.35 2.81
N LEU A 58 19.61 -2.04 3.34
CA LEU A 58 18.36 -2.78 3.07
C LEU A 58 17.92 -2.75 1.60
N ASP A 59 18.29 -1.71 0.86
CA ASP A 59 17.96 -1.54 -0.56
C ASP A 59 18.85 -2.37 -1.50
N HIS A 60 20.05 -2.77 -1.05
CA HIS A 60 20.96 -3.63 -1.79
C HIS A 60 20.90 -5.09 -1.37
N ARG A 61 20.46 -5.37 -0.15
CA ARG A 61 20.28 -6.72 0.36
C ARG A 61 19.14 -7.47 -0.35
N LEU A 62 19.39 -8.75 -0.64
CA LEU A 62 18.39 -9.68 -1.16
C LEU A 62 17.83 -10.54 -0.03
N PHE A 63 16.51 -10.72 -0.05
CA PHE A 63 15.78 -11.56 0.88
C PHE A 63 14.97 -12.61 0.10
N PRO A 64 15.03 -13.89 0.48
CA PRO A 64 14.10 -14.87 -0.04
C PRO A 64 12.67 -14.46 0.29
N PHE A 65 11.80 -14.37 -0.72
CA PHE A 65 10.39 -14.02 -0.52
C PHE A 65 9.71 -14.96 0.47
N SER A 66 10.02 -16.25 0.41
CA SER A 66 9.54 -17.26 1.36
C SER A 66 9.87 -16.93 2.82
N ALA A 67 11.10 -16.47 3.09
CA ALA A 67 11.51 -16.08 4.43
C ALA A 67 10.80 -14.78 4.89
N VAL A 68 10.59 -13.82 3.98
CA VAL A 68 9.85 -12.59 4.29
C VAL A 68 8.39 -12.90 4.61
N VAL A 69 7.74 -13.77 3.82
CA VAL A 69 6.37 -14.22 4.08
C VAL A 69 6.30 -14.96 5.41
N GLU A 70 7.20 -15.90 5.69
CA GLU A 70 7.18 -16.64 6.95
C GLU A 70 7.38 -15.73 8.17
N ALA A 71 8.34 -14.81 8.10
CA ALA A 71 8.61 -13.87 9.19
C ALA A 71 7.44 -12.91 9.48
N THR A 72 6.70 -12.50 8.43
CA THR A 72 5.64 -11.50 8.56
C THR A 72 4.26 -12.13 8.76
N SER A 73 4.01 -13.30 8.18
CA SER A 73 2.72 -13.99 8.19
C SER A 73 2.63 -15.13 9.21
N GLY A 74 3.76 -15.77 9.52
CA GLY A 74 3.81 -17.07 10.20
C GLY A 74 3.43 -18.26 9.31
N LYS A 75 3.31 -18.04 7.99
CA LYS A 75 2.88 -19.02 6.98
C LYS A 75 3.99 -19.32 6.00
N ARG A 76 3.97 -20.52 5.43
CA ARG A 76 4.98 -21.01 4.50
C ARG A 76 4.58 -20.75 3.05
N VAL A 77 5.58 -20.39 2.25
CA VAL A 77 5.49 -20.43 0.78
C VAL A 77 5.86 -21.82 0.31
N ILE A 78 4.87 -22.54 -0.22
CA ILE A 78 5.00 -23.90 -0.76
C ILE A 78 5.44 -23.78 -2.23
N PRO A 79 6.53 -24.47 -2.66
CA PRO A 79 6.91 -24.51 -4.06
C PRO A 79 5.84 -25.16 -4.94
N LEU A 80 5.63 -24.60 -6.13
CA LEU A 80 4.83 -25.26 -7.15
C LEU A 80 5.53 -26.56 -7.58
N ASP A 81 4.76 -27.61 -7.78
CA ASP A 81 5.26 -28.93 -8.15
C ASP A 81 4.36 -29.62 -9.18
N GLU A 82 4.72 -30.86 -9.51
CA GLU A 82 4.02 -31.71 -10.48
C GLU A 82 3.01 -32.66 -9.82
N SER A 83 2.39 -32.28 -8.69
CA SER A 83 1.25 -33.01 -8.15
C SER A 83 -0.01 -32.76 -8.98
N ASP A 84 -0.96 -33.69 -8.95
CA ASP A 84 -2.23 -33.55 -9.67
C ASP A 84 -3.02 -32.31 -9.22
N VAL A 85 -2.97 -31.98 -7.93
CA VAL A 85 -3.61 -30.79 -7.38
C VAL A 85 -2.99 -29.53 -7.97
N HIS A 86 -1.66 -29.45 -7.98
CA HIS A 86 -0.95 -28.27 -8.49
C HIS A 86 -1.16 -28.09 -9.99
N ARG A 87 -1.09 -29.17 -10.78
CA ARG A 87 -1.43 -29.13 -12.20
C ARG A 87 -2.87 -28.68 -12.44
N THR A 88 -3.83 -29.20 -11.66
CA THR A 88 -5.25 -28.84 -11.82
C THR A 88 -5.49 -27.34 -11.61
N VAL A 89 -4.96 -26.80 -10.51
CA VAL A 89 -5.12 -25.37 -10.22
C VAL A 89 -4.35 -24.50 -11.22
N LYS A 90 -3.12 -24.88 -11.56
CA LYS A 90 -2.31 -24.20 -12.57
C LYS A 90 -3.04 -24.13 -13.91
N SER A 91 -3.54 -25.25 -14.42
CA SER A 91 -4.26 -25.29 -15.69
C SER A 91 -5.54 -24.46 -15.67
N ALA A 92 -6.25 -24.39 -14.53
CA ALA A 92 -7.41 -23.52 -14.39
C ALA A 92 -7.04 -22.03 -14.45
N ILE A 93 -5.90 -21.64 -13.85
CA ILE A 93 -5.37 -20.26 -13.94
C ILE A 93 -4.97 -19.93 -15.38
N GLU A 94 -4.23 -20.82 -16.05
CA GLU A 94 -3.77 -20.62 -17.43
C GLU A 94 -4.96 -20.48 -18.40
N ALA A 95 -5.96 -21.36 -18.30
CA ALA A 95 -7.18 -21.27 -19.10
C ALA A 95 -7.98 -19.98 -18.82
N ALA A 96 -8.02 -19.53 -17.56
CA ALA A 96 -8.67 -18.27 -17.19
C ALA A 96 -7.93 -17.06 -17.76
N LEU A 97 -6.59 -17.07 -17.76
CA LEU A 97 -5.76 -16.05 -18.39
C LEU A 97 -6.02 -15.98 -19.89
N ASP A 98 -5.92 -17.10 -20.61
CA ASP A 98 -6.20 -17.19 -22.04
C ASP A 98 -7.58 -16.64 -22.40
N LYS A 99 -8.59 -17.04 -21.64
CA LYS A 99 -9.98 -16.60 -21.84
C LYS A 99 -10.15 -15.09 -21.60
N SER A 100 -9.34 -14.49 -20.74
CA SER A 100 -9.47 -13.07 -20.38
C SER A 100 -8.86 -12.10 -21.41
N LEU A 101 -7.86 -12.54 -22.19
CA LEU A 101 -7.13 -11.67 -23.12
C LEU A 101 -8.05 -11.04 -24.18
N ILE A 102 -8.89 -11.86 -24.83
CA ILE A 102 -9.75 -11.42 -25.93
C ILE A 102 -10.79 -10.38 -25.48
N PRO A 103 -11.68 -10.67 -24.50
CA PRO A 103 -12.70 -9.71 -24.11
C PRO A 103 -12.11 -8.43 -23.52
N LEU A 104 -10.97 -8.50 -22.81
CA LEU A 104 -10.34 -7.31 -22.24
C LEU A 104 -9.61 -6.47 -23.28
N SER A 105 -9.26 -7.04 -24.43
CA SER A 105 -8.69 -6.34 -25.59
C SER A 105 -9.74 -5.79 -26.56
N ALA A 106 -11.03 -6.10 -26.35
CA ALA A 106 -12.11 -5.68 -27.24
C ALA A 106 -12.37 -4.16 -27.18
N ASP A 107 -12.94 -3.60 -28.25
CA ASP A 107 -13.16 -2.15 -28.36
C ASP A 107 -14.24 -1.62 -27.41
N ASP A 108 -15.13 -2.49 -26.94
CA ASP A 108 -16.14 -2.21 -25.92
C ASP A 108 -15.68 -2.59 -24.50
N SER A 109 -14.43 -3.02 -24.33
CA SER A 109 -13.85 -3.36 -23.04
C SER A 109 -13.88 -2.17 -22.08
N PRO A 110 -14.24 -2.37 -20.79
CA PRO A 110 -14.20 -1.30 -19.80
C PRO A 110 -12.77 -0.76 -19.56
N VAL A 111 -11.74 -1.51 -19.96
CA VAL A 111 -10.34 -1.07 -19.94
C VAL A 111 -10.12 0.21 -20.78
N ARG A 112 -10.90 0.41 -21.85
CA ARG A 112 -10.82 1.60 -22.73
C ARG A 112 -11.11 2.91 -22.01
N GLN A 113 -11.78 2.86 -20.86
CA GLN A 113 -12.16 4.04 -20.08
C GLN A 113 -11.10 4.45 -19.04
N LEU A 114 -10.03 3.67 -18.91
CA LEU A 114 -9.00 3.91 -17.91
C LEU A 114 -8.03 5.00 -18.34
N ARG A 115 -7.58 5.80 -17.37
CA ARG A 115 -6.50 6.78 -17.60
C ARG A 115 -5.12 6.16 -17.46
N ARG A 116 -4.99 5.09 -16.68
CA ARG A 116 -3.72 4.42 -16.38
C ARG A 116 -3.87 2.93 -16.62
N ILE A 117 -2.95 2.35 -17.38
CA ILE A 117 -2.95 0.92 -17.70
C ILE A 117 -3.00 0.05 -16.43
N ASN A 118 -2.28 0.43 -15.36
CA ASN A 118 -2.23 -0.34 -14.11
C ASN A 118 -3.61 -0.54 -13.43
N GLU A 119 -4.60 0.29 -13.74
CA GLU A 119 -5.97 0.12 -13.24
C GLU A 119 -6.68 -1.06 -13.93
N ALA A 120 -6.16 -1.54 -15.08
CA ALA A 120 -6.73 -2.65 -15.83
C ALA A 120 -6.53 -4.01 -15.14
N SER A 121 -5.56 -4.12 -14.22
CA SER A 121 -5.33 -5.35 -13.43
C SER A 121 -6.58 -5.82 -12.71
N ARG A 122 -7.41 -4.87 -12.24
CA ARG A 122 -8.69 -5.18 -11.57
C ARG A 122 -9.65 -5.96 -12.48
N PHE A 123 -9.69 -5.66 -13.77
CA PHE A 123 -10.56 -6.38 -14.70
C PHE A 123 -10.05 -7.80 -14.94
N PHE A 124 -8.73 -8.02 -14.93
CA PHE A 124 -8.16 -9.35 -14.91
C PHE A 124 -8.47 -10.08 -13.60
N GLU A 125 -8.36 -9.44 -12.44
CA GLU A 125 -8.75 -10.04 -11.16
C GLU A 125 -10.20 -10.53 -11.19
N ASP A 126 -11.14 -9.68 -11.62
CA ASP A 126 -12.56 -10.03 -11.68
C ASP A 126 -12.83 -11.15 -12.73
N ALA A 127 -12.15 -11.12 -13.89
CA ALA A 127 -12.27 -12.15 -14.92
C ALA A 127 -11.71 -13.51 -14.49
N LEU A 128 -10.52 -13.51 -13.86
CA LEU A 128 -9.88 -14.71 -13.30
C LEU A 128 -10.74 -15.30 -12.19
N HIS A 129 -11.22 -14.46 -11.27
CA HIS A 129 -12.12 -14.88 -10.19
C HIS A 129 -13.37 -15.58 -10.73
N ALA A 130 -14.05 -14.98 -11.72
CA ALA A 130 -15.24 -15.58 -12.33
C ALA A 130 -14.93 -16.89 -13.07
N SER A 131 -13.86 -16.92 -13.86
CA SER A 131 -13.49 -18.09 -14.66
C SER A 131 -13.05 -19.28 -13.80
N ILE A 132 -12.26 -19.03 -12.75
CA ILE A 132 -11.78 -20.08 -11.84
C ILE A 132 -12.94 -20.65 -11.01
N ASN A 133 -13.87 -19.82 -10.53
CA ASN A 133 -15.06 -20.29 -9.82
C ASN A 133 -16.02 -21.11 -10.72
N ALA A 134 -15.92 -20.99 -12.03
CA ALA A 134 -16.66 -21.86 -12.96
C ALA A 134 -16.04 -23.26 -13.10
N THR A 135 -14.84 -23.50 -12.55
CA THR A 135 -14.16 -24.80 -12.58
C THR A 135 -14.60 -25.65 -11.38
N PRO A 136 -15.23 -26.83 -11.59
CA PRO A 136 -15.64 -27.70 -10.50
C PRO A 136 -14.49 -28.08 -9.58
N GLY A 137 -14.74 -28.05 -8.26
CA GLY A 137 -13.73 -28.41 -7.26
C GLY A 137 -12.77 -27.28 -6.89
N LEU A 138 -12.89 -26.09 -7.49
CA LEU A 138 -12.13 -24.90 -7.12
C LEU A 138 -13.04 -23.83 -6.51
N ARG A 139 -12.48 -23.06 -5.58
CA ARG A 139 -13.05 -21.79 -5.10
C ARG A 139 -12.02 -20.70 -5.27
N CYS A 140 -12.38 -19.60 -5.89
CA CYS A 140 -11.57 -18.38 -5.97
C CYS A 140 -12.27 -17.25 -5.21
N GLU A 141 -11.52 -16.50 -4.42
CA GLU A 141 -12.05 -15.40 -3.60
C GLU A 141 -10.99 -14.32 -3.42
N VAL A 142 -11.39 -13.12 -3.00
CA VAL A 142 -10.45 -12.13 -2.46
C VAL A 142 -10.15 -12.55 -1.02
N PRO A 143 -8.88 -12.78 -0.64
CA PRO A 143 -8.58 -13.24 0.71
C PRO A 143 -8.95 -12.15 1.74
N PRO A 144 -9.58 -12.52 2.87
CA PRO A 144 -9.80 -11.56 3.95
C PRO A 144 -8.45 -11.17 4.57
N ASN A 145 -8.41 -10.02 5.23
CA ASN A 145 -7.27 -9.68 6.07
C ASN A 145 -7.21 -10.60 7.31
N ARG A 146 -6.14 -10.51 8.09
CA ARG A 146 -5.95 -11.27 9.35
C ARG A 146 -7.07 -11.09 10.38
N ARG A 147 -7.83 -10.00 10.30
CA ARG A 147 -9.01 -9.73 11.16
C ARG A 147 -10.30 -10.37 10.64
N GLY A 148 -10.25 -11.02 9.47
CA GLY A 148 -11.41 -11.59 8.80
C GLY A 148 -12.22 -10.56 8.00
N GLU A 149 -11.71 -9.34 7.84
CA GLU A 149 -12.41 -8.26 7.14
C GLU A 149 -12.13 -8.32 5.64
N SER A 150 -13.13 -7.92 4.84
CA SER A 150 -12.97 -7.81 3.40
C SER A 150 -12.09 -6.62 3.02
N GLN A 151 -11.01 -6.87 2.29
CA GLN A 151 -10.11 -5.83 1.80
C GLN A 151 -9.62 -6.20 0.41
N ARG A 152 -9.94 -5.37 -0.59
CA ARG A 152 -9.41 -5.57 -1.95
C ARG A 152 -7.93 -5.27 -2.02
N SER A 153 -7.50 -4.14 -1.48
CA SER A 153 -6.10 -3.71 -1.52
C SER A 153 -5.17 -4.65 -0.75
N GLY A 154 -3.92 -4.68 -1.19
CA GLY A 154 -2.85 -5.42 -0.54
C GLY A 154 -2.72 -6.86 -1.05
N TYR A 155 -1.51 -7.38 -0.90
CA TYR A 155 -1.16 -8.71 -1.37
C TYR A 155 -1.65 -9.80 -0.41
N PRO A 156 -2.15 -10.94 -0.93
CA PRO A 156 -2.38 -11.24 -2.35
C PRO A 156 -3.74 -10.77 -2.86
N ASP A 157 -3.88 -10.61 -4.18
CA ASP A 157 -5.13 -10.17 -4.81
C ASP A 157 -6.22 -11.26 -4.76
N LEU A 158 -5.87 -12.50 -5.14
CA LEU A 158 -6.78 -13.66 -5.17
C LEU A 158 -6.27 -14.84 -4.34
N LYS A 159 -7.21 -15.57 -3.72
CA LYS A 159 -7.02 -16.86 -3.05
C LYS A 159 -7.80 -17.93 -3.81
N ILE A 160 -7.13 -19.01 -4.21
CA ILE A 160 -7.74 -20.16 -4.84
C ILE A 160 -7.58 -21.36 -3.91
N THR A 161 -8.66 -22.07 -3.64
CA THR A 161 -8.67 -23.30 -2.82
C THR A 161 -9.09 -24.48 -3.68
N HIS A 162 -8.26 -25.51 -3.77
CA HIS A 162 -8.67 -26.80 -4.28
C HIS A 162 -9.49 -27.53 -3.20
N LEU A 163 -10.80 -27.62 -3.41
CA LEU A 163 -11.76 -27.97 -2.35
C LEU A 163 -11.56 -29.37 -1.78
N ALA A 164 -11.13 -30.33 -2.60
CA ALA A 164 -10.96 -31.72 -2.16
C ALA A 164 -9.74 -31.92 -1.26
N SER A 165 -8.63 -31.22 -1.52
CA SER A 165 -7.40 -31.34 -0.72
C SER A 165 -7.24 -30.24 0.34
N GLY A 166 -7.95 -29.12 0.19
CA GLY A 166 -7.74 -27.91 0.98
C GLY A 166 -6.48 -27.12 0.58
N THR A 167 -5.77 -27.51 -0.48
CA THR A 167 -4.55 -26.81 -0.93
C THR A 167 -4.88 -25.40 -1.38
N VAL A 168 -4.09 -24.42 -0.92
CA VAL A 168 -4.29 -23.00 -1.17
C VAL A 168 -3.24 -22.45 -2.13
N PHE A 169 -3.69 -21.62 -3.07
CA PHE A 169 -2.87 -20.83 -3.97
C PHE A 169 -3.23 -19.36 -3.77
N TYR A 170 -2.22 -18.50 -3.77
CA TYR A 170 -2.37 -17.07 -3.88
C TYR A 170 -1.93 -16.62 -5.28
N LEU A 171 -2.73 -15.77 -5.91
CA LEU A 171 -2.48 -15.26 -7.27
C LEU A 171 -2.50 -13.74 -7.28
N ASP A 172 -1.50 -13.16 -7.94
CA ASP A 172 -1.29 -11.71 -8.04
C ASP A 172 -1.14 -11.33 -9.53
N PRO A 173 -2.20 -10.81 -10.17
CA PRO A 173 -2.12 -10.33 -11.55
C PRO A 173 -1.37 -9.01 -11.64
N LYS A 174 -0.46 -8.89 -12.62
CA LYS A 174 0.30 -7.68 -12.90
C LYS A 174 0.44 -7.46 -14.39
N LEU A 175 0.34 -6.20 -14.81
CA LEU A 175 0.50 -5.83 -16.21
C LEU A 175 1.98 -5.57 -16.52
N VAL A 176 2.39 -5.97 -17.71
CA VAL A 176 3.75 -5.81 -18.23
C VAL A 176 3.66 -5.25 -19.63
N GLU A 177 4.37 -4.17 -19.91
CA GLU A 177 4.46 -3.64 -21.27
C GLU A 177 5.32 -4.54 -22.16
N GLN A 178 4.95 -4.67 -23.42
CA GLN A 178 5.72 -5.40 -24.42
C GLN A 178 7.18 -4.94 -24.42
N GLY A 179 8.11 -5.91 -24.38
CA GLY A 179 9.55 -5.63 -24.31
C GLY A 179 10.09 -5.33 -22.91
N SER A 180 9.24 -5.24 -21.88
CA SER A 180 9.66 -4.91 -20.50
C SER A 180 9.82 -6.11 -19.57
N TRP A 181 9.81 -7.34 -20.09
CA TRP A 181 9.94 -8.57 -19.28
C TRP A 181 11.22 -8.66 -18.45
N THR A 182 12.30 -8.03 -18.90
CA THR A 182 13.59 -8.00 -18.20
C THR A 182 13.86 -6.66 -17.52
N SER A 183 12.83 -5.80 -17.39
CA SER A 183 12.95 -4.52 -16.71
C SER A 183 13.30 -4.71 -15.24
N THR A 184 14.13 -3.81 -14.72
CA THR A 184 14.48 -3.75 -13.29
C THR A 184 13.49 -2.90 -12.49
N LEU A 185 12.52 -2.28 -13.16
CA LEU A 185 11.43 -1.56 -12.49
C LEU A 185 10.55 -2.53 -11.71
N ARG A 186 9.95 -2.02 -10.63
CA ARG A 186 9.16 -2.84 -9.71
C ARG A 186 7.83 -3.27 -10.33
N THR A 187 7.69 -4.56 -10.65
CA THR A 187 6.41 -5.19 -11.03
C THR A 187 5.65 -5.72 -9.82
N PHE A 188 6.37 -6.30 -8.86
CA PHE A 188 5.81 -6.91 -7.65
C PHE A 188 6.23 -6.12 -6.42
N TYR A 189 5.30 -5.96 -5.47
CA TYR A 189 5.62 -5.46 -4.14
C TYR A 189 4.77 -6.14 -3.09
N PHE A 190 5.39 -6.43 -1.96
CA PHE A 190 4.74 -6.95 -0.77
C PHE A 190 5.01 -5.99 0.39
N GLU A 191 3.95 -5.39 0.90
CA GLU A 191 4.01 -4.47 2.04
C GLU A 191 3.35 -5.16 3.24
N PRO A 192 4.11 -5.87 4.09
CA PRO A 192 3.55 -6.54 5.25
C PRO A 192 3.02 -5.50 6.24
N LYS A 193 1.74 -5.61 6.57
CA LYS A 193 1.06 -4.80 7.59
C LYS A 193 0.36 -5.72 8.55
N ASP A 194 0.74 -5.69 9.83
CA ASP A 194 0.23 -6.66 10.81
C ASP A 194 -1.30 -6.73 10.85
N GLU A 195 -1.96 -5.57 10.78
CA GLU A 195 -3.42 -5.47 10.85
C GLU A 195 -4.12 -5.90 9.57
N THR A 196 -3.51 -5.63 8.40
CA THR A 196 -4.18 -5.73 7.09
C THR A 196 -3.57 -6.79 6.16
N LEU A 197 -2.65 -7.62 6.65
CA LEU A 197 -2.05 -8.73 5.92
C LEU A 197 -3.13 -9.75 5.50
N LYS A 198 -3.05 -10.23 4.26
CA LYS A 198 -4.02 -11.18 3.65
C LYS A 198 -3.46 -12.60 3.45
N ILE A 199 -2.24 -12.87 3.94
CA ILE A 199 -1.61 -14.20 3.92
C ILE A 199 -1.98 -14.95 5.21
N ASN A 200 -2.95 -15.85 5.13
CA ASN A 200 -3.53 -16.57 6.28
C ASN A 200 -3.26 -18.08 6.25
N ASP A 201 -2.78 -18.62 5.13
CA ASP A 201 -2.61 -20.04 4.86
C ASP A 201 -1.17 -20.34 4.41
N ASP A 202 -0.67 -21.54 4.69
CA ASP A 202 0.47 -22.07 3.95
C ASP A 202 0.01 -22.32 2.51
N ALA A 203 0.69 -21.73 1.53
CA ALA A 203 0.15 -21.63 0.18
C ALA A 203 1.23 -21.63 -0.89
N ILE A 204 0.83 -21.92 -2.12
CA ILE A 204 1.64 -21.70 -3.32
C ILE A 204 1.39 -20.26 -3.77
N HIS A 205 2.45 -19.48 -3.96
CA HIS A 205 2.35 -18.07 -4.32
C HIS A 205 2.73 -17.89 -5.79
N LEU A 206 1.77 -17.44 -6.60
CA LEU A 206 1.93 -17.24 -8.04
C LEU A 206 1.72 -15.76 -8.40
N LEU A 207 2.49 -15.30 -9.39
CA LEU A 207 2.27 -14.02 -10.07
C LEU A 207 1.99 -14.31 -11.54
N CYS A 208 0.95 -13.67 -12.10
CA CYS A 208 0.74 -13.69 -13.54
C CYS A 208 1.06 -12.31 -14.13
N GLY A 209 2.12 -12.26 -14.93
CA GLY A 209 2.45 -11.10 -15.74
C GLY A 209 1.63 -11.16 -17.03
N ILE A 210 0.80 -10.16 -17.29
CA ILE A 210 -0.06 -10.06 -18.47
C ILE A 210 0.50 -8.97 -19.38
N GLU A 211 0.85 -9.35 -20.60
CA GLU A 211 1.53 -8.46 -21.55
C GLU A 211 0.54 -7.57 -22.28
N HIS A 212 0.82 -6.27 -22.35
CA HIS A 212 0.11 -5.33 -23.20
C HIS A 212 1.02 -4.71 -24.26
N ASP A 213 0.44 -4.31 -25.39
CA ASP A 213 1.14 -3.70 -26.52
C ASP A 213 1.61 -2.25 -26.30
N GLY A 214 1.13 -1.58 -25.25
CA GLY A 214 1.53 -0.21 -24.91
C GLY A 214 0.78 0.87 -25.70
N HIS A 215 -0.27 0.51 -26.45
CA HIS A 215 -1.11 1.47 -27.15
C HIS A 215 -2.06 2.18 -26.16
N ASP A 216 -1.65 3.33 -25.64
CA ASP A 216 -2.42 4.10 -24.65
C ASP A 216 -3.88 4.34 -25.06
N GLY A 217 -4.81 3.92 -24.20
CA GLY A 217 -6.26 4.00 -24.42
C GLY A 217 -6.83 2.90 -25.32
N GLU A 218 -6.00 2.19 -26.08
CA GLU A 218 -6.38 1.13 -27.02
C GLU A 218 -5.63 -0.19 -26.78
N TRP A 219 -5.13 -0.39 -25.55
CA TRP A 219 -4.28 -1.51 -25.19
C TRP A 219 -4.87 -2.86 -25.61
N LYS A 220 -4.04 -3.70 -26.23
CA LYS A 220 -4.34 -5.12 -26.43
C LYS A 220 -3.45 -5.95 -25.54
N PHE A 221 -4.03 -7.01 -25.01
CA PHE A 221 -3.35 -7.98 -24.18
C PHE A 221 -2.95 -9.18 -25.02
N ILE A 222 -1.64 -9.38 -25.16
CA ILE A 222 -1.05 -10.21 -26.22
C ILE A 222 -0.43 -11.51 -25.72
N GLY A 223 -0.35 -11.68 -24.40
CA GLY A 223 0.20 -12.89 -23.79
C GLY A 223 0.28 -12.80 -22.28
N TRP A 224 0.76 -13.86 -21.65
CA TRP A 224 1.00 -13.89 -20.21
C TRP A 224 2.16 -14.83 -19.84
N LYS A 225 2.70 -14.65 -18.63
CA LYS A 225 3.64 -15.56 -17.97
C LYS A 225 3.18 -15.81 -16.54
N LEU A 226 3.16 -17.08 -16.14
CA LEU A 226 2.86 -17.49 -14.76
C LEU A 226 4.18 -17.84 -14.05
N VAL A 227 4.39 -17.24 -12.88
CA VAL A 227 5.66 -17.33 -12.13
C VAL A 227 5.39 -17.88 -10.74
N ASP A 228 6.14 -18.91 -10.33
CA ASP A 228 6.21 -19.37 -8.95
C ASP A 228 7.15 -18.46 -8.14
N LEU A 229 6.62 -17.89 -7.06
CA LEU A 229 7.34 -16.96 -6.19
C LEU A 229 8.18 -17.66 -5.11
N SER A 230 8.14 -19.00 -4.99
CA SER A 230 8.84 -19.76 -3.94
C SER A 230 10.35 -19.53 -3.89
N LYS A 231 10.97 -19.19 -5.02
CA LYS A 231 12.40 -18.89 -5.14
C LYS A 231 12.71 -17.41 -5.39
N LEU A 232 11.69 -16.53 -5.38
CA LEU A 232 11.86 -15.11 -5.64
C LEU A 232 12.79 -14.48 -4.60
N GLN A 233 13.72 -13.65 -5.07
CA GLN A 233 14.52 -12.76 -4.22
C GLN A 233 13.94 -11.34 -4.30
N VAL A 234 13.68 -10.73 -3.15
CA VAL A 234 13.15 -9.37 -3.03
C VAL A 234 14.15 -8.46 -2.35
N ARG A 235 14.01 -7.15 -2.57
CA ARG A 235 14.77 -6.09 -1.89
C ARG A 235 13.83 -5.30 -1.00
N LEU A 236 14.33 -4.73 0.11
CA LEU A 236 13.54 -3.86 0.97
C LEU A 236 13.84 -2.40 0.63
N LYS A 237 12.84 -1.70 0.09
CA LYS A 237 12.94 -0.24 -0.11
C LYS A 237 12.37 0.47 1.12
N ALA A 238 13.24 1.00 1.97
CA ALA A 238 12.82 1.84 3.10
C ALA A 238 12.55 3.27 2.63
N GLU A 239 11.41 3.85 3.02
CA GLU A 239 11.08 5.24 2.75
C GLU A 239 10.40 5.90 3.97
N PHE A 240 10.76 7.15 4.25
CA PHE A 240 10.05 8.00 5.21
C PHE A 240 8.92 8.73 4.47
N GLN A 241 7.74 8.77 5.07
CA GLN A 241 6.53 9.31 4.44
C GLN A 241 5.84 10.34 5.32
N ALA A 242 5.15 11.29 4.70
CA ALA A 242 4.28 12.27 5.33
C ALA A 242 3.01 12.42 4.49
N SER A 243 1.85 12.53 5.14
CA SER A 243 0.57 12.74 4.46
C SER A 243 0.37 14.20 4.06
N ASN A 244 -0.60 14.46 3.19
CA ASN A 244 -1.02 15.84 2.90
C ASN A 244 -1.46 16.60 4.16
N ALA A 245 -2.06 15.90 5.14
CA ALA A 245 -2.43 16.50 6.41
C ALA A 245 -1.19 16.89 7.25
N ASP A 246 -0.14 16.06 7.26
CA ASP A 246 1.10 16.36 7.97
C ASP A 246 1.83 17.57 7.37
N MET A 247 1.73 17.75 6.05
CA MET A 247 2.39 18.83 5.33
C MET A 247 1.60 20.13 5.32
N TYR A 248 0.29 20.07 5.10
CA TYR A 248 -0.56 21.23 4.80
C TYR A 248 -1.69 21.47 5.81
N GLY A 249 -1.82 20.62 6.84
CA GLY A 249 -2.83 20.78 7.88
C GLY A 249 -2.70 22.12 8.61
N ASP A 250 -3.84 22.62 9.11
CA ASP A 250 -3.96 23.95 9.71
C ASP A 250 -2.94 24.17 10.84
N GLY A 251 -2.04 25.14 10.63
CA GLY A 251 -1.04 25.55 11.62
C GLY A 251 0.40 25.65 11.09
N LYS A 252 0.68 25.12 9.89
CA LYS A 252 1.97 25.27 9.21
C LYS A 252 1.84 26.30 8.07
N LYS A 253 1.97 27.58 8.39
CA LYS A 253 2.25 28.65 7.40
C LYS A 253 3.73 28.96 7.41
#